data_AF-A0A0F9K895-F1
#
_entry.id   AF-A0A0F9K895-F1
#
_cell.length_a   1.000
_cell.length_b   1.000
_cell.length_c   1.000
_cell.angle_alpha   90.00
_cell.angle_beta   90.00
_cell.angle_gamma   90.00
#
_symmetry.space_group_name_H-M   'P 1'
#
loop_
_entity.id
_entity.type
_entity.pdbx_description
1 polymer ?
#
loop_
_entity_poly.entity_id
_entity_poly.type
_entity_poly.pdbx_seq_one_letter_code
_entity_poly.pdbx_strand_id
1 'polypeptide(L)'
;MNEKIKNHLIKYCESKEYGTSDVDLLEVITEANPLWEGKRDRHRWYTMIPTVVCVEGMFLEYNHCDVDGENSNVDDCIGGYKLSDIFEVKPVEKMTTVYEPVKEAESEVENDIDSN
;
A
#
# COMPACT_ATOMS: atom_id res chain seq x y z
N MET A 1 -1.41 19.01 -0.49
CA MET A 1 -0.80 18.30 0.64
C MET A 1 -1.03 19.19 1.83
N ASN A 2 -1.42 18.65 2.98
CA ASN A 2 -1.59 19.50 4.16
C ASN A 2 -0.20 19.86 4.76
N GLU A 3 -0.15 20.94 5.53
CA GLU A 3 1.09 21.43 6.16
C GLU A 3 1.75 20.40 7.08
N LYS A 4 0.96 19.52 7.71
CA LYS A 4 1.50 18.48 8.58
C LYS A 4 2.36 17.48 7.79
N ILE A 5 1.83 16.96 6.68
CA ILE A 5 2.54 16.02 5.81
C ILE A 5 3.75 16.72 5.19
N LYS A 6 3.59 17.96 4.72
CA LYS A 6 4.69 18.74 4.12
C LYS A 6 5.87 18.87 5.09
N ASN A 7 5.63 19.31 6.31
CA ASN A 7 6.66 19.49 7.32
C ASN A 7 7.30 18.15 7.75
N HIS A 8 6.55 17.05 7.76
CA HIS A 8 7.08 15.72 8.03
C HIS A 8 8.07 15.28 6.93
N LEU A 9 7.69 15.44 5.67
CA LEU A 9 8.53 15.08 4.54
C LEU A 9 9.76 15.98 4.43
N ILE A 10 9.64 17.28 4.69
CA ILE A 10 10.80 18.19 4.73
C ILE A 10 11.83 17.70 5.76
N LYS A 11 11.40 17.36 6.99
CA LYS A 11 12.30 16.83 8.02
C LYS A 11 12.95 15.52 7.60
N TYR A 12 12.18 14.63 6.95
CA TYR A 12 12.72 13.40 6.40
C TYR A 12 13.79 13.70 5.34
N CYS A 13 13.50 14.53 4.34
CA CYS A 13 14.45 14.94 3.31
C CYS A 13 15.72 15.56 3.90
N GLU A 14 15.59 16.51 4.84
CA GLU A 14 16.72 17.12 5.53
C GLU A 14 17.59 16.07 6.24
N SER A 15 16.97 15.08 6.90
CA SER A 15 17.69 14.00 7.58
C SER A 15 18.42 13.03 6.63
N LYS A 16 17.99 12.96 5.38
CA LYS A 16 18.55 12.12 4.31
C LYS A 16 19.44 12.90 3.34
N GLU A 17 19.62 14.20 3.57
CA GLU A 17 20.35 15.12 2.69
C GLU A 17 19.74 15.21 1.28
N TYR A 18 18.42 15.06 1.16
CA TYR A 18 17.67 15.25 -0.08
C TYR A 18 17.20 16.69 -0.26
N GLY A 19 16.79 17.03 -1.49
CA GLY A 19 16.11 18.28 -1.77
C GLY A 19 14.77 18.39 -1.04
N THR A 20 14.30 19.62 -0.84
CA THR A 20 13.05 19.93 -0.12
C THR A 20 12.05 20.69 -1.00
N SER A 21 12.26 20.71 -2.32
CA SER A 21 11.28 21.25 -3.26
C SER A 21 10.05 20.37 -3.33
N ASP A 22 8.92 20.92 -3.78
CA ASP A 22 7.67 20.17 -3.93
C ASP A 22 7.82 18.92 -4.84
N VAL A 23 8.76 18.94 -5.79
CA VAL A 23 9.12 17.80 -6.63
C VAL A 23 9.86 16.73 -5.82
N ASP A 24 10.88 17.13 -5.05
CA ASP A 24 11.63 16.19 -4.20
C ASP A 24 10.72 15.51 -3.17
N LEU A 25 9.76 16.26 -2.60
CA LEU A 25 8.78 15.70 -1.66
C LEU A 25 7.86 14.68 -2.32
N LEU A 26 7.47 14.89 -3.58
CA LEU A 26 6.70 13.92 -4.36
C LEU A 26 7.53 12.67 -4.66
N GLU A 27 8.78 12.85 -5.10
CA GLU A 27 9.69 11.74 -5.41
C GLU A 27 9.86 10.82 -4.21
N VAL A 28 10.08 11.37 -3.01
CA VAL A 28 10.15 10.58 -1.77
C VAL A 28 8.93 9.69 -1.54
N ILE A 29 7.72 10.19 -1.83
CA ILE A 29 6.49 9.42 -1.67
C ILE A 29 6.40 8.34 -2.75
N THR A 30 6.70 8.69 -4.01
CA THR A 30 6.55 7.77 -5.15
C THR A 30 7.63 6.69 -5.20
N GLU A 31 8.81 6.94 -4.63
CA GLU A 31 9.91 5.96 -4.53
C GLU A 31 9.83 5.11 -3.26
N ALA A 32 9.01 5.51 -2.27
CA ALA A 32 8.80 4.72 -1.07
C ALA A 32 8.15 3.38 -1.44
N ASN A 33 8.60 2.31 -0.80
CA ASN A 33 8.07 0.98 -1.08
C ASN A 33 6.57 0.90 -0.71
N PRO A 34 5.68 0.51 -1.64
CA PRO A 34 4.26 0.40 -1.37
C PRO A 34 3.99 -0.67 -0.31
N LEU A 35 3.21 -0.30 0.71
CA LEU A 35 2.74 -1.22 1.74
C LEU A 35 1.40 -1.86 1.38
N TRP A 36 0.59 -1.12 0.63
CA TRP A 36 -0.70 -1.59 0.16
C TRP A 36 -1.06 -0.90 -1.15
N GLU A 37 -1.68 -1.67 -2.04
CA GLU A 37 -2.29 -1.18 -3.27
C GLU A 37 -3.76 -1.59 -3.32
N GLY A 38 -4.59 -0.63 -3.68
CA GLY A 38 -6.03 -0.79 -3.78
C GLY A 38 -6.49 -1.38 -5.10
N LYS A 39 -7.82 -1.33 -5.27
CA LYS A 39 -8.45 -1.73 -6.53
C LYS A 39 -8.01 -0.77 -7.64
N ARG A 40 -7.48 -1.35 -8.71
CA ARG A 40 -7.13 -0.64 -9.95
C ARG A 40 -8.40 -0.10 -10.63
N ASP A 41 -8.44 1.20 -10.89
CA ASP A 41 -9.49 1.87 -11.66
C ASP A 41 -8.97 2.22 -13.05
N ARG A 42 -9.50 1.53 -14.06
CA ARG A 42 -8.96 1.58 -15.42
C ARG A 42 -9.70 2.63 -16.24
N HIS A 43 -8.95 3.58 -16.76
CA HIS A 43 -9.40 4.54 -17.75
C HIS A 43 -8.89 4.15 -19.15
N ARG A 44 -9.25 4.97 -20.16
CA ARG A 44 -8.86 4.72 -21.55
C ARG A 44 -7.34 4.72 -21.76
N TRP A 45 -6.61 5.54 -21.01
CA TRP A 45 -5.19 5.83 -21.23
C TRP A 45 -4.30 5.60 -19.99
N TYR A 46 -4.91 5.29 -18.84
CA TYR A 46 -4.17 5.06 -17.60
C TYR A 46 -5.00 4.22 -16.65
N THR A 47 -4.32 3.65 -15.67
CA THR A 47 -4.91 2.94 -14.54
C THR A 47 -4.54 3.65 -13.25
N MET A 48 -5.54 4.09 -12.49
CA MET A 48 -5.37 4.66 -11.16
C MET A 48 -5.29 3.54 -10.12
N ILE A 49 -4.34 3.64 -9.21
CA ILE A 49 -4.10 2.67 -8.15
C ILE A 49 -3.94 3.46 -6.84
N PRO A 50 -4.92 3.40 -5.93
CA PRO A 50 -4.73 3.94 -4.58
C PRO A 50 -3.57 3.19 -3.91
N THR A 51 -2.56 3.90 -3.47
CA THR A 51 -1.32 3.33 -2.92
C THR A 51 -1.03 3.94 -1.57
N VAL A 52 -0.68 3.09 -0.60
CA VAL A 52 -0.26 3.50 0.73
C VAL A 52 1.21 3.17 0.92
N VAL A 53 1.99 4.18 1.34
CA VAL A 53 3.41 4.07 1.69
C VAL A 53 3.62 4.47 3.14
N CYS A 54 4.77 4.12 3.70
CA CYS A 54 5.21 4.61 5.01
C CYS A 54 6.53 5.35 4.87
N VAL A 55 6.55 6.62 5.25
CA VAL A 55 7.76 7.45 5.29
C VAL A 55 8.02 7.83 6.74
N GLU A 56 9.08 7.28 7.33
CA GLU A 56 9.48 7.54 8.73
C GLU A 56 8.31 7.40 9.73
N GLY A 57 7.53 6.32 9.60
CA GLY A 57 6.41 6.02 10.50
C GLY A 57 5.11 6.75 10.20
N MET A 58 5.08 7.66 9.21
CA MET A 58 3.83 8.28 8.73
C MET A 58 3.30 7.51 7.52
N PHE A 59 2.06 7.02 7.61
CA PHE A 59 1.39 6.35 6.50
C PHE A 59 0.69 7.39 5.62
N LEU A 60 1.01 7.37 4.32
CA LEU A 60 0.52 8.31 3.34
C LEU A 60 -0.19 7.55 2.22
N GLU A 61 -1.39 7.98 1.88
CA GLU A 61 -2.13 7.52 0.72
C GLU A 61 -2.01 8.53 -0.42
N TYR A 62 -1.75 8.04 -1.61
CA TYR A 62 -1.78 8.79 -2.87
C TYR A 62 -2.32 7.90 -3.98
N ASN A 63 -2.73 8.48 -5.10
CA ASN A 63 -3.13 7.70 -6.27
C ASN A 63 -1.95 7.54 -7.23
N HIS A 64 -1.37 6.34 -7.26
CA HIS A 64 -0.42 5.93 -8.29
C HIS A 64 -1.11 5.77 -9.65
N CYS A 65 -0.39 6.04 -10.73
CA CYS A 65 -0.90 6.01 -12.09
C CYS A 65 0.05 5.23 -13.00
N ASP A 66 -0.46 4.12 -13.54
CA ASP A 66 0.18 3.38 -14.63
C ASP A 66 -0.39 3.89 -15.96
N VAL A 67 0.46 4.41 -16.85
CA VAL A 67 0.02 4.86 -18.19
C VAL A 67 0.13 3.71 -19.19
N ASP A 68 -0.98 3.41 -19.85
CA ASP A 68 -1.08 2.37 -20.87
C ASP A 68 -1.15 3.02 -22.27
N GLY A 69 -0.03 3.11 -23.01
CA GLY A 69 -0.05 3.55 -24.42
C GLY A 69 1.22 4.24 -24.95
N GLU A 70 1.21 4.60 -26.24
CA GLU A 70 2.30 5.32 -26.94
C GLU A 70 2.53 6.75 -26.44
N ASN A 71 1.58 7.31 -25.68
CA ASN A 71 1.73 8.61 -25.03
C ASN A 71 2.29 8.39 -23.61
N SER A 72 3.60 8.23 -23.52
CA SER A 72 4.32 7.93 -22.27
C SER A 72 4.41 9.12 -21.30
N ASN A 73 3.88 10.28 -21.68
CA ASN A 73 3.93 11.46 -20.84
C ASN A 73 2.75 11.46 -19.85
N VAL A 74 3.02 10.96 -18.64
CA VAL A 74 2.09 10.89 -17.49
C VAL A 74 1.45 12.25 -17.21
N ASP A 75 2.22 13.32 -17.35
CA ASP A 75 1.77 14.70 -17.13
C ASP A 75 0.69 15.13 -18.12
N ASP A 76 0.77 14.68 -19.37
CA ASP A 76 -0.20 14.99 -20.42
C ASP A 76 -1.49 14.16 -20.31
N CYS A 77 -1.41 12.96 -19.72
CA CYS A 77 -2.55 12.04 -19.64
C CYS A 77 -3.40 12.22 -18.37
N ILE A 78 -2.80 12.63 -17.25
CA ILE A 78 -3.43 12.60 -15.92
C ILE A 78 -3.48 13.98 -15.24
N GLY A 79 -2.79 14.99 -15.77
CA GLY A 79 -2.75 16.32 -15.16
C GLY A 79 -1.91 16.37 -13.89
N GLY A 80 -0.82 15.59 -13.88
CA GLY A 80 0.20 15.53 -12.84
C GLY A 80 -0.30 14.95 -11.50
N TYR A 81 0.59 14.30 -10.76
CA TYR A 81 0.32 13.96 -9.37
C TYR A 81 0.11 15.24 -8.57
N LYS A 82 -1.12 15.51 -8.16
CA LYS A 82 -1.39 16.71 -7.38
C LYS A 82 -1.04 16.44 -5.94
N LEU A 83 -0.13 17.26 -5.41
CA LEU A 83 0.17 17.28 -3.98
C LEU A 83 -1.09 17.35 -3.12
N SER A 84 -2.16 18.03 -3.59
CA SER A 84 -3.46 18.12 -2.90
C SER A 84 -4.09 16.77 -2.58
N ASP A 85 -3.74 15.73 -3.31
CA ASP A 85 -4.42 14.43 -3.28
C ASP A 85 -3.67 13.42 -2.40
N ILE A 86 -2.66 13.87 -1.66
CA ILE A 86 -1.92 13.09 -0.66
C ILE A 86 -2.56 13.29 0.70
N PHE A 87 -2.94 12.18 1.34
CA PHE A 87 -3.59 12.17 2.64
C PHE A 87 -2.83 11.29 3.63
N GLU A 88 -2.84 11.68 4.90
CA GLU A 88 -2.35 10.82 5.97
C GLU A 88 -3.42 9.78 6.29
N VAL A 89 -3.04 8.51 6.30
CA VAL A 89 -3.90 7.40 6.72
C VAL A 89 -3.41 6.83 8.04
N LYS A 90 -4.30 6.15 8.77
CA LYS A 90 -3.96 5.50 10.03
C LYS A 90 -4.21 4.00 9.91
N PRO A 91 -3.28 3.16 10.40
CA PRO A 91 -3.56 1.73 10.50
C PRO A 91 -4.76 1.52 11.41
N VAL A 92 -5.64 0.60 11.00
CA VAL A 92 -6.79 0.17 11.79
C VAL A 92 -6.58 -1.29 12.16
N GLU A 93 -6.50 -1.58 13.45
CA GLU A 93 -6.44 -2.96 13.94
C GLU A 93 -7.77 -3.67 13.69
N LYS A 94 -7.72 -4.90 13.16
CA LYS A 94 -8.89 -5.76 12.96
C LYS A 94 -8.63 -7.12 13.58
N MET A 95 -9.57 -7.59 14.40
CA MET A 95 -9.57 -8.95 14.93
C MET A 95 -10.32 -9.89 13.97
N THR A 96 -9.67 -10.98 13.57
CA THR A 96 -10.28 -12.02 12.72
C THR A 96 -10.31 -13.33 13.50
N THR A 97 -11.50 -13.91 13.67
CA THR A 97 -11.65 -15.27 14.23
C THR A 97 -11.61 -16.28 13.10
N VAL A 98 -10.68 -17.23 13.16
CA VAL A 98 -10.57 -18.34 12.19
C VAL A 98 -11.07 -19.62 12.85
N TYR A 99 -11.96 -20.35 12.18
CA TYR A 99 -12.45 -21.65 12.62
C TYR A 99 -11.88 -22.73 11.71
N GLU A 100 -11.40 -23.82 12.29
CA GLU A 100 -10.93 -24.99 11.55
C GLU A 100 -11.77 -26.23 11.92
N PRO A 101 -12.00 -27.16 10.98
CA PRO A 101 -12.69 -28.40 11.26
C PRO A 101 -11.86 -29.25 12.23
N VAL A 102 -12.52 -29.83 13.23
CA VAL A 102 -11.91 -30.80 14.13
C VAL A 102 -11.59 -32.05 13.30
N LYS A 103 -10.32 -32.43 13.22
CA LYS A 103 -9.93 -33.75 12.71
C LYS A 103 -10.30 -34.77 13.79
N GLU A 104 -11.30 -35.59 13.51
CA GLU A 104 -11.59 -36.76 14.35
C GLU A 104 -10.35 -37.67 14.33
N ALA A 105 -9.85 -38.03 15.51
CA ALA A 105 -8.79 -39.02 15.62
C ALA A 105 -9.35 -40.35 15.10
N GLU A 106 -8.66 -40.96 14.12
CA GLU A 106 -8.97 -42.32 13.68
C GLU A 106 -8.88 -43.23 14.90
N SER A 107 -10.04 -43.76 15.34
CA SER A 107 -10.06 -44.73 16.41
C SER A 107 -9.44 -46.03 15.89
N GLU A 108 -8.22 -46.33 16.31
CA GLU A 108 -7.63 -47.65 16.15
C GLU A 108 -8.50 -48.65 16.92
N VAL A 109 -9.33 -49.40 16.20
CA VAL A 109 -10.04 -50.55 16.75
C VAL A 109 -9.04 -51.71 16.78
N GLU A 110 -8.31 -51.86 17.88
CA GLU A 110 -7.62 -53.12 18.20
C GLU A 110 -8.67 -54.20 18.45
N ASN A 111 -8.87 -55.07 17.46
CA ASN A 111 -9.59 -56.33 17.65
C ASN A 111 -8.61 -57.38 18.17
N ASP A 112 -8.48 -57.47 19.49
CA ASP A 112 -7.92 -58.66 20.15
C ASP A 112 -8.93 -59.81 20.02
N ILE A 113 -8.81 -60.58 18.94
CA ILE A 113 -9.46 -61.88 18.82
C ILE A 113 -8.54 -62.91 19.49
N ASP A 114 -8.73 -63.11 20.79
CA ASP A 114 -8.24 -64.31 21.48
C ASP A 114 -8.93 -65.54 20.90
N SER A 115 -8.18 -66.33 20.12
CA SER A 115 -8.59 -67.68 19.72
C SER A 115 -7.78 -68.70 20.51
N ASN A 116 -8.49 -69.40 21.40
CA ASN A 116 -8.07 -70.63 22.10
C ASN A 116 -7.50 -71.71 21.16
#